data_AF-A0A6J2K240-F1
#
_entry.id   AF-A0A6J2K240-F1
#
_cell.length_a   1.000
_cell.length_b   1.000
_cell.length_c   1.000
_cell.angle_alpha   90.00
_cell.angle_beta   90.00
_cell.angle_gamma   90.00
#
_symmetry.space_group_name_H-M   'P 1'
#
loop_
_entity.id
_entity.type
_entity.pdbx_description
1 polymer ?
#
loop_
_entity_poly.entity_id
_entity_poly.type
_entity_poly.pdbx_seq_one_letter_code
_entity_poly.pdbx_strand_id
1 'polypeptide(L)'
;MSHSMSSPRNIQLVFETYQKARLVFVQTMAELATRSSNVKCLESAGVLELLKPLLSDACSTIRQCAVVAIAKLAEHDLDIARQLLNGGIITITLENLNKYNVYYKRSALYLLRAVAKHNEELASAIVRLGALEHIVSCLEDFDTQRCTGDECSGSRQSWFWG
;
A
#
# COMPACT_ATOMS: atom_id res chain seq x y z
N MET A 1 38.88 21.04 -11.60
CA MET A 1 37.88 21.52 -10.61
C MET A 1 37.20 20.32 -9.97
N SER A 2 37.86 19.73 -8.98
CA SER A 2 37.32 18.66 -8.13
C SER A 2 36.21 19.25 -7.25
N HIS A 3 34.95 19.14 -7.68
CA HIS A 3 33.83 19.43 -6.81
C HIS A 3 33.84 18.38 -5.70
N SER A 4 34.21 18.80 -4.49
CA SER A 4 34.15 17.95 -3.31
C SER A 4 32.70 17.56 -3.06
N MET A 5 32.31 16.37 -3.52
CA MET A 5 30.99 15.79 -3.29
C MET A 5 30.74 15.46 -1.81
N SER A 6 31.76 15.60 -0.94
CA SER A 6 31.74 15.16 0.46
C SER A 6 31.36 16.28 1.45
N SER A 7 30.43 17.17 1.09
CA SER A 7 29.79 18.01 2.10
C SER A 7 28.65 17.22 2.76
N PRO A 8 28.53 17.18 4.10
CA PRO A 8 27.41 16.51 4.78
C PRO A 8 26.03 16.94 4.24
N ARG A 9 25.91 18.20 3.79
CA ARG A 9 24.69 18.70 3.14
C ARG A 9 24.38 18.02 1.81
N ASN A 10 25.40 17.69 1.02
CA ASN A 10 25.22 16.99 -0.26
C ASN A 10 24.78 15.54 -0.04
N ILE A 11 25.33 14.88 1.00
CA ILE A 11 24.92 13.52 1.36
C ILE A 11 23.44 13.52 1.75
N GLN A 12 23.03 14.39 2.68
CA GLN A 12 21.64 14.50 3.11
C GLN A 12 20.69 14.78 1.93
N LEU A 13 21.07 15.69 1.03
CA LEU A 13 20.27 16.01 -0.15
C LEU A 13 20.05 14.79 -1.07
N VAL A 14 21.05 13.92 -1.22
CA VAL A 14 20.92 12.68 -2.01
C VAL A 14 19.88 11.74 -1.38
N PHE A 15 19.92 11.56 -0.06
CA PHE A 15 18.93 10.73 0.66
C PHE A 15 17.52 11.32 0.58
N GLU A 16 17.38 12.64 0.75
CA GLU A 16 16.09 13.34 0.63
C GLU A 16 15.52 13.22 -0.79
N THR A 17 16.38 13.38 -1.80
CA THR A 17 15.98 13.24 -3.21
C THR A 17 15.50 11.82 -3.49
N TYR A 18 16.23 10.80 -3.01
CA TYR A 18 15.84 9.42 -3.21
C TYR A 18 14.52 9.08 -2.50
N GLN A 19 14.36 9.50 -1.24
CA GLN A 19 13.10 9.30 -0.52
C GLN A 19 11.92 9.98 -1.22
N LYS A 20 12.10 11.23 -1.69
CA LYS A 20 11.07 11.96 -2.43
C LYS A 20 10.73 11.25 -3.74
N ALA A 21 11.73 10.76 -4.48
CA ALA A 21 11.52 10.03 -5.72
C ALA A 21 10.68 8.75 -5.50
N ARG A 22 10.99 7.98 -4.45
CA ARG A 22 10.19 6.79 -4.09
C ARG A 22 8.75 7.14 -3.76
N LEU A 23 8.53 8.20 -2.97
CA LEU A 23 7.19 8.66 -2.60
C LEU A 23 6.38 9.11 -3.83
N VAL A 24 6.97 9.94 -4.70
CA VAL A 24 6.33 10.39 -5.93
C VAL A 24 5.98 9.19 -6.82
N PHE A 25 6.92 8.24 -6.98
CA PHE A 25 6.69 7.05 -7.77
C PHE A 25 5.47 6.25 -7.29
N VAL A 26 5.38 5.91 -5.99
CA VAL A 26 4.24 5.12 -5.49
C VAL A 26 2.91 5.85 -5.60
N GLN A 27 2.91 7.17 -5.37
CA GLN A 27 1.72 7.99 -5.51
C GLN A 27 1.24 8.04 -6.96
N THR A 28 2.15 8.26 -7.92
CA THR A 28 1.83 8.26 -9.35
C THR A 28 1.33 6.88 -9.80
N MET A 29 1.95 5.78 -9.37
CA MET A 29 1.47 4.44 -9.71
C MET A 29 0.05 4.20 -9.16
N ALA A 30 -0.23 4.61 -7.92
CA ALA A 30 -1.56 4.53 -7.33
C ALA A 30 -2.59 5.39 -8.07
N GLU A 31 -2.20 6.57 -8.56
CA GLU A 31 -3.09 7.44 -9.32
C GLU A 31 -3.41 6.83 -10.69
N LEU A 32 -2.39 6.42 -11.44
CA LEU A 32 -2.56 5.80 -12.75
C LEU A 32 -3.35 4.50 -12.70
N ALA A 33 -3.16 3.68 -11.66
CA ALA A 33 -3.87 2.42 -11.46
C ALA A 33 -5.37 2.59 -11.16
N THR A 34 -5.84 3.80 -10.84
CA THR A 34 -7.28 4.09 -10.64
C THR A 34 -8.11 3.81 -11.90
N ARG A 35 -7.48 3.90 -13.08
CA ARG A 35 -8.13 3.63 -14.36
C ARG A 35 -7.76 2.23 -14.83
N SER A 36 -8.76 1.36 -14.95
CA SER A 36 -8.58 -0.01 -15.45
C SER A 36 -7.90 -0.08 -16.82
N SER A 37 -8.08 0.93 -17.68
CA SER A 37 -7.42 1.04 -18.99
C SER A 37 -5.89 1.09 -18.91
N ASN A 38 -5.32 1.55 -17.79
CA ASN A 38 -3.89 1.70 -17.61
C ASN A 38 -3.22 0.43 -17.07
N VAL A 39 -4.00 -0.47 -16.46
CA VAL A 39 -3.49 -1.58 -15.65
C VAL A 39 -2.59 -2.51 -16.45
N LYS A 40 -3.00 -2.90 -17.67
CA LYS A 40 -2.19 -3.75 -18.55
C LYS A 40 -0.86 -3.11 -18.95
N CYS A 41 -0.85 -1.78 -19.14
CA CYS A 41 0.36 -1.03 -19.47
C CYS A 41 1.31 -0.99 -18.27
N LEU A 42 0.78 -0.72 -17.08
CA LEU A 42 1.53 -0.73 -15.83
C LEU A 42 2.12 -2.11 -15.52
N GLU A 43 1.32 -3.17 -15.70
CA GLU A 43 1.77 -4.56 -15.52
C GLU A 43 2.90 -4.89 -16.52
N SER A 44 2.72 -4.58 -17.80
CA SER A 44 3.75 -4.81 -18.83
C SER A 44 5.04 -4.04 -18.57
N ALA A 45 4.97 -2.91 -17.87
CA ALA A 45 6.13 -2.14 -17.43
C ALA A 45 6.81 -2.70 -16.16
N GLY A 46 6.33 -3.82 -15.60
CA GLY A 46 6.91 -4.46 -14.43
C GLY A 46 6.61 -3.75 -13.11
N VAL A 47 5.48 -3.04 -13.01
CA VAL A 47 5.14 -2.23 -11.83
C VAL A 47 5.15 -3.02 -10.52
N LEU A 48 4.74 -4.30 -10.53
CA LEU A 48 4.68 -5.13 -9.32
C LEU A 48 6.07 -5.40 -8.74
N GLU A 49 7.07 -5.67 -9.59
CA GLU A 49 8.46 -5.88 -9.17
C GLU A 49 9.06 -4.62 -8.53
N LEU A 50 8.66 -3.44 -9.01
CA LEU A 50 9.10 -2.16 -8.48
C LEU A 50 8.38 -1.77 -7.17
N LEU A 51 7.11 -2.14 -7.02
CA LEU A 51 6.33 -1.84 -5.81
C LEU A 51 6.63 -2.81 -4.66
N LYS A 52 6.98 -4.07 -4.95
CA LYS A 52 7.26 -5.09 -3.94
C LYS A 52 8.29 -4.67 -2.87
N PRO A 53 9.49 -4.14 -3.21
CA PRO A 53 10.45 -3.70 -2.19
C PRO A 53 9.95 -2.50 -1.35
N LEU A 54 9.02 -1.70 -1.90
CA LEU A 54 8.46 -0.53 -1.22
C LEU A 54 7.45 -0.90 -0.13
N LEU A 55 6.96 -2.14 -0.12
CA LEU A 55 6.16 -2.68 0.99
C LEU A 55 6.94 -2.76 2.31
N SER A 56 8.27 -2.83 2.24
CA SER A 56 9.17 -2.86 3.39
C SER A 56 10.00 -1.57 3.53
N ASP A 57 9.60 -0.49 2.86
CA ASP A 57 10.30 0.80 2.94
C ASP A 57 10.40 1.32 4.38
N ALA A 58 11.46 2.03 4.74
CA ALA A 58 11.59 2.65 6.06
C ALA A 58 10.48 3.68 6.35
N CYS A 59 10.04 4.41 5.32
CA CYS A 59 8.98 5.41 5.42
C CYS A 59 7.60 4.74 5.43
N SER A 60 6.85 4.94 6.52
CA SER A 60 5.48 4.40 6.68
C SER A 60 4.52 4.86 5.58
N THR A 61 4.62 6.12 5.14
CA THR A 61 3.80 6.66 4.06
C THR A 61 4.08 5.96 2.73
N ILE A 62 5.35 5.67 2.42
CA ILE A 62 5.72 4.95 1.19
C ILE A 62 5.16 3.53 1.24
N ARG A 63 5.32 2.81 2.37
CA ARG A 63 4.74 1.47 2.54
C ARG A 63 3.23 1.47 2.32
N GLN A 64 2.53 2.42 2.94
CA GLN A 64 1.08 2.55 2.80
C GLN A 64 0.67 2.83 1.34
N CYS A 65 1.31 3.80 0.68
CA CYS A 65 1.01 4.12 -0.72
C CYS A 65 1.33 2.95 -1.67
N ALA A 66 2.39 2.18 -1.40
CA ALA A 66 2.70 0.98 -2.16
C ALA A 66 1.58 -0.06 -2.05
N VAL A 67 1.07 -0.33 -0.85
CA VAL A 67 -0.08 -1.23 -0.64
C VAL A 67 -1.31 -0.73 -1.41
N VAL A 68 -1.61 0.58 -1.39
CA VAL A 68 -2.73 1.17 -2.13
C VAL A 68 -2.56 1.03 -3.64
N ALA A 69 -1.35 1.27 -4.17
CA ALA A 69 -1.06 1.13 -5.60
C ALA A 69 -1.29 -0.32 -6.05
N ILE A 70 -0.77 -1.29 -5.29
CA ILE A 70 -0.96 -2.71 -5.55
C ILE A 70 -2.43 -3.11 -5.46
N ALA A 71 -3.18 -2.61 -4.47
CA ALA A 71 -4.60 -2.89 -4.31
C ALA A 71 -5.43 -2.41 -5.51
N LYS A 72 -5.14 -1.21 -6.02
CA LYS A 72 -5.82 -0.66 -7.21
C LYS A 72 -5.53 -1.48 -8.47
N LEU A 73 -4.30 -1.95 -8.65
CA LEU A 73 -3.95 -2.84 -9.76
C LEU A 73 -4.75 -4.15 -9.68
N ALA A 74 -4.69 -4.81 -8.53
CA ALA A 74 -5.42 -6.05 -8.31
C ALA A 74 -6.93 -5.87 -8.41
N GLU A 75 -7.48 -4.73 -8.01
CA GLU A 75 -8.91 -4.44 -8.11
C GLU A 75 -9.44 -4.55 -9.54
N HIS A 76 -8.62 -4.30 -10.55
CA HIS A 76 -9.05 -4.28 -11.95
C HIS A 76 -8.70 -5.52 -12.75
N ASP A 77 -7.81 -6.37 -12.26
CA ASP A 77 -7.30 -7.51 -13.02
C ASP A 77 -7.09 -8.76 -12.14
N LEU A 78 -7.71 -9.86 -12.57
CA LEU A 78 -7.68 -11.14 -11.85
C LEU A 78 -6.29 -11.79 -11.90
N ASP A 79 -5.56 -11.65 -13.00
CA ASP A 79 -4.25 -12.28 -13.14
C ASP A 79 -3.22 -11.55 -12.27
N ILE A 80 -3.34 -10.23 -12.14
CA ILE A 80 -2.59 -9.46 -11.12
C ILE A 80 -2.96 -9.98 -9.72
N ALA A 81 -4.23 -10.12 -9.38
CA ALA A 81 -4.65 -10.59 -8.07
C ALA A 81 -4.08 -11.99 -7.72
N ARG A 82 -4.02 -12.89 -8.70
CA ARG A 82 -3.34 -14.20 -8.58
C ARG A 82 -1.83 -14.04 -8.37
N GLN A 83 -1.17 -13.17 -9.14
CA GLN A 83 0.26 -12.89 -8.97
C GLN A 83 0.58 -12.37 -7.58
N LEU A 84 -0.27 -11.55 -6.97
CA LEU A 84 -0.04 -11.05 -5.61
C LEU A 84 -0.08 -12.16 -4.56
N LEU A 85 -1.02 -13.10 -4.69
CA LEU A 85 -1.11 -14.26 -3.80
C LEU A 85 0.09 -15.19 -3.98
N ASN A 86 0.40 -15.56 -5.22
CA ASN A 86 1.52 -16.46 -5.53
C ASN A 86 2.88 -15.83 -5.22
N GLY A 87 3.00 -14.51 -5.38
CA GLY A 87 4.20 -13.74 -5.11
C GLY A 87 4.43 -13.40 -3.64
N GLY A 88 3.53 -13.84 -2.74
CA GLY A 88 3.64 -13.66 -1.29
C GLY A 88 3.38 -12.23 -0.81
N ILE A 89 2.88 -11.34 -1.68
CA ILE A 89 2.63 -9.93 -1.34
C ILE A 89 1.56 -9.80 -0.25
N ILE A 90 0.54 -10.67 -0.29
CA ILE A 90 -0.52 -10.70 0.74
C ILE A 90 0.06 -11.09 2.09
N THR A 91 0.91 -12.12 2.15
CA THR A 91 1.60 -12.54 3.38
C THR A 91 2.45 -11.42 3.94
N ILE A 92 3.30 -10.79 3.12
CA ILE A 92 4.14 -9.65 3.54
C ILE A 92 3.30 -8.49 4.08
N THR A 93 2.11 -8.25 3.52
CA THR A 93 1.22 -7.16 3.97
C THR A 93 0.55 -7.48 5.31
N LEU A 94 0.29 -8.76 5.60
CA LEU A 94 -0.30 -9.22 6.87
C LEU A 94 0.75 -9.38 7.99
N GLU A 95 2.01 -9.60 7.62
CA GLU A 95 3.10 -9.73 8.58
C GLU A 95 3.22 -8.50 9.48
N ASN A 96 3.23 -8.73 10.80
CA ASN A 96 3.31 -7.67 11.80
C ASN A 96 2.20 -6.61 11.70
N LEU A 97 1.03 -6.94 11.12
CA LEU A 97 -0.05 -5.97 10.88
C LEU A 97 -0.41 -5.13 12.13
N ASN A 98 -0.42 -5.78 13.30
CA ASN A 98 -0.77 -5.16 14.58
C ASN A 98 0.21 -4.06 15.02
N LYS A 99 1.46 -4.08 14.55
CA LYS A 99 2.49 -3.07 14.84
C LYS A 99 2.35 -1.82 13.99
N TYR A 100 1.58 -1.88 12.90
CA TYR A 100 1.41 -0.74 12.01
C TYR A 100 0.29 0.20 12.47
N ASN A 101 0.35 1.43 11.99
CA ASN A 101 -0.68 2.43 12.26
C ASN A 101 -2.00 2.10 11.54
N VAL A 102 -3.06 2.81 11.94
CA VAL A 102 -4.42 2.66 11.40
C VAL A 102 -4.49 2.85 9.88
N TYR A 103 -3.66 3.71 9.32
CA TYR A 103 -3.67 4.02 7.89
C TYR A 103 -3.15 2.85 7.06
N TYR A 104 -2.05 2.23 7.50
CA TYR A 104 -1.54 1.01 6.86
C TYR A 104 -2.53 -0.15 7.00
N LYS A 105 -3.14 -0.32 8.19
CA LYS A 105 -4.18 -1.34 8.40
C LYS A 105 -5.35 -1.18 7.43
N ARG A 106 -5.85 0.06 7.24
CA ARG A 106 -6.90 0.35 6.23
C ARG A 106 -6.45 0.01 4.81
N SER A 107 -5.22 0.36 4.44
CA SER A 107 -4.65 0.01 3.13
C SER A 107 -4.52 -1.49 2.93
N ALA A 108 -4.08 -2.23 3.95
CA ALA A 108 -3.98 -3.69 3.91
C ALA A 108 -5.36 -4.33 3.72
N LEU A 109 -6.37 -3.90 4.47
CA LEU A 109 -7.75 -4.38 4.31
C LEU A 109 -8.32 -4.09 2.93
N TYR A 110 -7.99 -2.93 2.36
CA TYR A 110 -8.36 -2.61 0.99
C TYR A 110 -7.72 -3.58 -0.01
N LEU A 111 -6.44 -3.91 0.14
CA LEU A 111 -5.77 -4.92 -0.68
C LEU A 111 -6.45 -6.30 -0.56
N LEU A 112 -6.75 -6.75 0.65
CA LEU A 112 -7.42 -8.04 0.87
C LEU A 112 -8.77 -8.09 0.14
N ARG A 113 -9.57 -7.02 0.26
CA ARG A 113 -10.85 -6.89 -0.45
C ARG A 113 -10.64 -6.92 -1.97
N ALA A 114 -9.66 -6.18 -2.48
CA ALA A 114 -9.38 -6.07 -3.91
C ALA A 114 -9.02 -7.41 -4.55
N VAL A 115 -8.36 -8.31 -3.81
CA VAL A 115 -8.04 -9.67 -4.26
C VAL A 115 -9.20 -10.63 -4.04
N ALA A 116 -9.87 -10.60 -2.88
CA ALA A 116 -10.95 -11.52 -2.54
C ALA A 116 -12.17 -11.41 -3.47
N LYS A 117 -12.43 -10.21 -4.02
CA LYS A 117 -13.66 -9.95 -4.78
C LYS A 117 -13.75 -10.68 -6.12
N HIS A 118 -12.63 -11.19 -6.66
CA HIS A 118 -12.62 -11.73 -8.02
C HIS A 118 -13.30 -13.07 -8.14
N ASN A 119 -12.99 -14.00 -7.23
CA ASN A 119 -13.59 -15.33 -7.21
C ASN A 119 -13.41 -16.00 -5.84
N GLU A 120 -14.14 -17.11 -5.65
CA GLU A 120 -14.13 -17.90 -4.42
C GLU A 120 -12.75 -18.51 -4.11
N GLU A 121 -11.97 -18.86 -5.14
CA GLU A 121 -10.65 -19.46 -4.98
C GLU A 121 -9.67 -18.49 -4.28
N LEU A 122 -9.61 -17.24 -4.75
CA LEU A 122 -8.76 -16.21 -4.15
C LEU A 122 -9.27 -15.78 -2.77
N ALA A 123 -10.59 -15.67 -2.60
CA ALA A 123 -11.17 -15.39 -1.27
C ALA A 123 -10.80 -16.48 -0.26
N SER A 124 -10.91 -17.75 -0.64
CA SER A 124 -10.54 -18.89 0.19
C SER A 124 -9.04 -18.92 0.47
N ALA A 125 -8.20 -18.54 -0.50
CA ALA A 125 -6.76 -18.41 -0.30
C ALA A 125 -6.42 -17.37 0.77
N ILE A 126 -7.06 -16.20 0.74
CA ILE A 126 -6.87 -15.16 1.75
C ILE A 126 -7.27 -15.66 3.15
N VAL A 127 -8.38 -16.40 3.28
CA VAL A 127 -8.78 -17.01 4.55
C VAL A 127 -7.73 -18.01 5.04
N ARG A 128 -7.20 -18.87 4.16
CA ARG A 128 -6.14 -19.84 4.51
C ARG A 128 -4.83 -19.19 4.95
N LEU A 129 -4.57 -17.94 4.54
CA LEU A 129 -3.43 -17.15 5.00
C LEU A 129 -3.62 -16.56 6.41
N GLY A 130 -4.71 -16.88 7.11
CA GLY A 130 -4.99 -16.37 8.46
C GLY A 130 -5.49 -14.92 8.48
N ALA A 131 -5.93 -14.37 7.33
CA ALA A 131 -6.34 -12.98 7.23
C ALA A 131 -7.54 -12.62 8.13
N LEU A 132 -8.40 -13.59 8.50
CA LEU A 132 -9.58 -13.33 9.33
C LEU A 132 -9.20 -12.80 10.72
N GLU A 133 -8.21 -13.39 11.38
CA GLU A 133 -7.75 -12.94 12.70
C GLU A 133 -7.21 -11.50 12.64
N HIS A 134 -6.45 -11.20 11.58
CA HIS A 134 -5.95 -9.86 11.31
C HIS A 134 -7.07 -8.85 11.05
N ILE A 135 -8.11 -9.24 10.29
CA ILE A 135 -9.27 -8.38 10.00
C ILE A 135 -10.01 -8.05 11.29
N VAL A 136 -10.31 -9.06 12.12
CA VAL A 136 -11.00 -8.85 13.41
C VAL A 136 -10.22 -7.90 14.30
N SER A 137 -8.91 -8.12 14.45
CA SER A 137 -8.05 -7.23 15.24
C SER A 137 -8.04 -5.79 14.70
N CYS A 138 -8.05 -5.60 13.38
CA CYS A 138 -8.13 -4.24 12.81
C CYS A 138 -9.47 -3.56 13.09
N LEU A 139 -10.59 -4.31 13.13
CA LEU A 139 -11.91 -3.74 13.42
C LEU A 139 -11.99 -3.22 14.86
N GLU A 140 -11.44 -3.96 15.82
CA GLU A 140 -11.35 -3.53 17.23
C GLU A 140 -10.57 -2.20 17.39
N ASP A 141 -9.48 -2.05 16.64
CA ASP A 141 -8.68 -0.82 16.62
C ASP A 141 -9.46 0.38 16.05
N PHE A 142 -10.28 0.16 15.01
CA PHE A 142 -11.05 1.25 14.38
C PHE A 142 -12.21 1.72 15.26
N ASP A 143 -12.82 0.83 16.02
CA ASP A 143 -13.93 1.17 16.92
C ASP A 143 -13.41 1.97 18.13
N THR A 144 -12.23 1.62 18.65
CA THR A 144 -11.59 2.35 19.76
C THR A 144 -11.29 3.82 19.39
N GLN A 145 -10.90 4.10 18.14
CA GLN A 145 -10.64 5.47 17.68
C GLN A 145 -11.90 6.34 17.54
N ARG A 146 -13.07 5.73 17.30
CA ARG A 146 -14.33 6.49 17.25
C ARG A 146 -14.74 6.99 18.63
N CYS A 147 -14.49 6.22 19.68
CA CYS A 147 -14.85 6.58 21.05
C CYS A 147 -13.95 7.69 21.64
N THR A 148 -12.75 7.92 21.09
CA THR A 148 -11.88 9.03 21.49
C THR A 148 -12.12 10.32 20.68
N GLY A 149 -13.14 10.35 19.82
CA GLY A 149 -13.35 11.36 18.77
C GLY A 149 -14.42 12.43 19.05
N ASP A 150 -14.72 12.74 20.31
CA ASP A 150 -15.57 13.90 20.67
C ASP A 150 -14.79 15.24 20.70
N GLU A 151 -13.77 15.39 19.83
CA GLU A 151 -13.24 16.72 19.48
C GLU A 151 -13.82 17.18 18.14
N CYS A 152 -15.01 17.78 18.25
CA CYS A 152 -15.55 18.71 17.27
C CYS A 152 -14.57 19.88 17.03
N SER A 153 -13.74 19.83 15.99
CA SER A 153 -13.35 21.03 15.24
C SER A 153 -12.85 20.68 13.83
N GLY A 154 -13.27 21.50 12.87
CA GLY A 154 -13.26 21.17 11.46
C GLY A 154 -11.86 21.07 10.82
N SER A 155 -11.69 20.03 10.03
CA SER A 155 -11.03 20.12 8.73
C SER A 155 -11.47 18.96 7.87
N ARG A 156 -12.36 19.27 6.92
CA ARG A 156 -12.69 18.42 5.79
C ARG A 156 -11.40 18.20 4.99
N GLN A 157 -10.82 17.01 5.03
CA GLN A 157 -9.95 16.56 3.96
C GLN A 157 -10.61 15.38 3.24
N SER A 158 -11.14 15.75 2.09
CA SER A 158 -11.69 14.91 1.04
C SER A 158 -10.59 14.00 0.50
N TRP A 159 -10.42 12.84 1.11
CA TRP A 159 -9.66 11.74 0.52
C TRP A 159 -10.33 10.43 0.90
N PHE A 160 -11.52 10.14 0.39
CA PHE A 160 -12.03 8.77 0.26
C PHE A 160 -13.37 8.87 -0.49
N TRP A 161 -13.44 8.18 -1.64
CA TRP A 161 -14.54 8.14 -2.62
C TRP A 161 -14.48 9.18 -3.75
N GLY A 162 -13.62 8.88 -4.72
CA GLY A 162 -13.54 9.41 -6.07
C GLY A 162 -12.64 8.52 -6.90
#